data_AF-A0A074YYK7-F1
#
_entry.id   AF-A0A074YYK7-F1
#
_cell.length_a   1.000
_cell.length_b   1.000
_cell.length_c   1.000
_cell.angle_alpha   90.00
_cell.angle_beta   90.00
_cell.angle_gamma   90.00
#
_symmetry.space_group_name_H-M   'P 1'
#
loop_
_entity.id
_entity.type
_entity.pdbx_description
1 polymer ?
#
loop_
_entity_poly.entity_id
_entity_poly.type
_entity_poly.pdbx_seq_one_letter_code
_entity_poly.pdbx_strand_id
1 'polypeptide(L)'
;MYSSSNPFKGKVFHDYEHEDVYMGVVIDYRGKVSPCSGNKELEANKKKVLKSGPDDNVFLFFSGHGGVSFLRLIAEDLHAVELNDILAHMHSKKKYNKMVLYVEACYSGSLFRNILPPNMGIYVITSAKEDEQSWSIFCTDKDIDTCLASEFAYAWTKDSEYHDMKRHTLDQQYEEAKKVTADSHVMKYGEMAMGSLLVGKFQGHYVLPMHRSDGTIPRNAVDRKPSCQAHLFPKSRRLMETATEGEHENAWRKLHRATQLSHIFKETLRDIVVDVTTHHKPTLKGLSKSDELMCFQAVFDQFRTHCFTIQKVPEVAQHTTRLMELCKAGYEAEILIDSVHNVCS
;
A
#
# COMPACT_ATOMS: atom_id res chain seq x y z
N MET A 1 -1.17 -18.81 -3.58
CA MET A 1 -0.26 -19.98 -3.70
C MET A 1 -1.06 -21.24 -4.03
N TYR A 2 -1.88 -21.76 -3.11
CA TYR A 2 -2.77 -22.91 -3.38
C TYR A 2 -4.23 -22.53 -3.62
N SER A 3 -4.49 -21.27 -4.02
CA SER A 3 -5.84 -20.83 -4.39
C SER A 3 -6.37 -21.68 -5.53
N SER A 4 -7.66 -22.03 -5.53
CA SER A 4 -8.30 -22.75 -6.63
C SER A 4 -8.14 -22.00 -7.97
N SER A 5 -8.07 -20.68 -7.93
CA SER A 5 -7.86 -19.80 -9.09
C SER A 5 -6.42 -19.68 -9.57
N ASN A 6 -5.43 -20.23 -8.86
CA ASN A 6 -4.04 -20.24 -9.35
C ASN A 6 -3.83 -21.41 -10.33
N PRO A 7 -3.57 -21.17 -11.63
CA PRO A 7 -3.29 -22.25 -12.58
C PRO A 7 -1.96 -22.96 -12.29
N PHE A 8 -0.98 -22.27 -11.72
CA PHE A 8 0.34 -22.80 -11.37
C PHE A 8 0.43 -23.06 -9.87
N LYS A 9 -0.19 -24.15 -9.39
CA LYS A 9 -0.26 -24.48 -7.95
C LYS A 9 1.12 -24.50 -7.31
N GLY A 10 1.26 -23.78 -6.20
CA GLY A 10 2.51 -23.74 -5.44
C GLY A 10 3.60 -22.87 -6.06
N LYS A 11 3.33 -22.14 -7.14
CA LYS A 11 4.24 -21.13 -7.72
C LYS A 11 3.64 -19.73 -7.64
N VAL A 12 4.51 -18.73 -7.59
CA VAL A 12 4.15 -17.30 -7.71
C VAL A 12 5.17 -16.64 -8.62
N PHE A 13 4.72 -15.72 -9.46
CA PHE A 13 5.55 -15.02 -10.43
C PHE A 13 5.47 -13.51 -10.22
N HIS A 14 6.53 -12.79 -10.58
CA HIS A 14 6.63 -11.33 -10.43
C HIS A 14 6.73 -10.58 -11.76
N ASP A 15 6.74 -11.31 -12.89
CA ASP A 15 6.73 -10.79 -14.25
C ASP A 15 6.26 -11.88 -15.25
N TYR A 16 6.30 -11.55 -16.54
CA TYR A 16 5.90 -12.46 -17.62
C TYR A 16 6.91 -13.58 -17.93
N GLU A 17 8.08 -13.59 -17.31
CA GLU A 17 9.05 -14.69 -17.49
C GLU A 17 8.64 -15.93 -16.70
N HIS A 18 7.68 -15.78 -15.78
CA HIS A 18 7.16 -16.86 -14.93
C HIS A 18 8.26 -17.56 -14.12
N GLU A 19 9.28 -16.82 -13.69
CA GLU A 19 10.26 -17.31 -12.72
C GLU A 19 9.60 -17.42 -11.33
N ASP A 20 9.68 -18.60 -10.71
CA ASP A 20 9.02 -18.87 -9.43
C ASP A 20 9.75 -18.19 -8.27
N VAL A 21 9.17 -17.08 -7.79
CA VAL A 21 9.69 -16.31 -6.65
C VAL A 21 9.20 -16.81 -5.30
N TYR A 22 8.35 -17.86 -5.28
CA TYR A 22 7.82 -18.40 -4.02
C TYR A 22 8.72 -19.48 -3.40
N MET A 23 9.49 -20.20 -4.23
CA MET A 23 10.36 -21.25 -3.74
C MET A 23 11.39 -20.68 -2.74
N GLY A 24 11.45 -21.27 -1.54
CA GLY A 24 12.39 -20.87 -0.50
C GLY A 24 11.94 -19.69 0.37
N VAL A 25 10.77 -19.08 0.12
CA VAL A 25 10.23 -18.01 0.97
C VAL A 25 9.95 -18.54 2.38
N VAL A 26 10.52 -17.87 3.38
CA VAL A 26 10.28 -18.17 4.80
C VAL A 26 8.97 -17.54 5.24
N ILE A 27 8.05 -18.35 5.76
CA ILE A 27 6.71 -17.91 6.17
C ILE A 27 6.63 -17.90 7.69
N ASP A 28 7.05 -16.78 8.27
CA ASP A 28 7.00 -16.55 9.73
C ASP A 28 5.54 -16.33 10.21
N TYR A 29 4.73 -15.66 9.38
CA TYR A 29 3.35 -15.27 9.66
C TYR A 29 2.42 -15.60 8.50
N ARG A 30 1.24 -16.17 8.79
CA ARG A 30 0.20 -16.50 7.80
C ARG A 30 -1.18 -16.21 8.37
N GLY A 31 -2.04 -15.59 7.57
CA GLY A 31 -3.42 -15.29 7.94
C GLY A 31 -3.56 -13.99 8.75
N LYS A 32 -4.60 -13.91 9.59
CA LYS A 32 -4.86 -12.75 10.44
C LYS A 32 -3.82 -12.68 11.55
N VAL A 33 -2.72 -11.99 11.27
CA VAL A 33 -1.72 -11.62 12.27
C VAL A 33 -1.83 -10.11 12.42
N SER A 34 -2.14 -9.67 13.64
CA SER A 34 -2.11 -8.26 13.99
C SER A 34 -0.67 -7.90 14.39
N PRO A 35 0.01 -6.99 13.69
CA PRO A 35 1.30 -6.47 14.14
C PRO A 35 1.19 -5.70 15.46
N CYS A 36 -0.02 -5.33 15.89
CA CYS A 36 -0.30 -4.69 17.17
C CYS A 36 -0.37 -5.70 18.33
N SER A 37 -0.32 -7.01 18.05
CA SER A 37 -0.09 -8.04 19.06
C SER A 37 1.32 -7.83 19.62
N GLY A 38 1.44 -7.18 20.78
CA GLY A 38 2.74 -6.75 21.31
C GLY A 38 3.78 -7.87 21.30
N ASN A 39 5.03 -7.55 20.98
CA ASN A 39 6.11 -8.54 20.74
C ASN A 39 6.21 -9.65 21.79
N LYS A 40 5.92 -9.36 23.07
CA LYS A 40 5.96 -10.35 24.15
C LYS A 40 4.96 -11.49 23.97
N GLU A 41 3.76 -11.20 23.48
CA GLU A 41 2.72 -12.22 23.24
C GLU A 41 3.11 -13.10 22.03
N LEU A 42 3.59 -12.47 20.96
CA LEU A 42 4.10 -13.18 19.80
C LEU A 42 5.30 -14.07 20.16
N GLU A 43 6.23 -13.58 20.97
CA GLU A 43 7.38 -14.35 21.47
C GLU A 43 6.94 -15.52 22.36
N ALA A 44 5.98 -15.31 23.27
CA ALA A 44 5.43 -16.37 24.11
C ALA A 44 4.81 -17.49 23.26
N ASN A 45 4.20 -17.12 22.13
CA ASN A 45 3.67 -18.04 21.13
C ASN A 45 4.72 -18.56 20.12
N LYS A 46 6.02 -18.39 20.42
CA LYS A 46 7.17 -18.83 19.62
C LYS A 46 7.16 -18.28 18.18
N LYS A 47 6.55 -17.13 17.97
CA LYS A 47 6.60 -16.41 16.69
C LYS A 47 7.88 -15.59 16.59
N LYS A 48 8.40 -15.45 15.37
CA LYS A 48 9.64 -14.71 15.12
C LYS A 48 9.36 -13.21 15.12
N VAL A 49 9.85 -12.51 16.13
CA VAL A 49 9.76 -11.04 16.21
C VAL A 49 11.11 -10.39 15.93
N LEU A 50 11.08 -9.09 15.66
CA LEU A 50 12.30 -8.30 15.54
C LEU A 50 12.98 -8.15 16.92
N LYS A 51 14.22 -8.63 17.03
CA LYS A 51 15.05 -8.57 18.24
C LYS A 51 16.23 -7.60 18.12
N SER A 52 16.14 -6.66 17.19
CA SER A 52 17.20 -5.70 16.91
C SER A 52 17.47 -4.76 18.08
N GLY A 53 18.74 -4.37 18.20
CA GLY A 53 19.28 -3.43 19.18
C GLY A 53 19.87 -2.17 18.54
N PRO A 54 20.59 -1.36 19.34
CA PRO A 54 21.11 -0.05 18.90
C PRO A 54 22.14 -0.11 17.78
N ASP A 55 22.76 -1.27 17.54
CA ASP A 55 23.82 -1.45 16.55
C ASP A 55 23.31 -2.10 15.23
N ASP A 56 22.05 -2.54 15.21
CA ASP A 56 21.48 -3.28 14.09
C ASP A 56 20.79 -2.36 13.08
N ASN A 57 20.97 -2.62 11.79
CA ASN A 57 20.15 -1.99 10.75
C ASN A 57 18.88 -2.78 10.50
N VAL A 58 17.77 -2.09 10.27
CA VAL A 58 16.46 -2.69 10.01
C VAL A 58 15.97 -2.28 8.63
N PHE A 59 15.54 -3.25 7.83
CA PHE A 59 14.84 -3.03 6.56
C PHE A 59 13.41 -3.55 6.67
N LEU A 60 12.44 -2.70 6.34
CA LEU A 60 11.03 -3.07 6.27
C LEU A 60 10.51 -2.77 4.87
N PHE A 61 9.80 -3.74 4.29
CA PHE A 61 9.07 -3.55 3.05
C PHE A 61 7.61 -3.91 3.26
N PHE A 62 6.72 -2.97 2.98
CA PHE A 62 5.28 -3.19 2.94
C PHE A 62 4.81 -3.14 1.49
N SER A 63 4.00 -4.12 1.10
CA SER A 63 3.29 -4.13 -0.19
C SER A 63 1.86 -4.58 0.02
N GLY A 64 0.91 -3.73 -0.36
CA GLY A 64 -0.51 -4.02 -0.20
C GLY A 64 -1.40 -2.85 -0.58
N HIS A 65 -2.65 -2.91 -0.13
CA HIS A 65 -3.56 -1.79 -0.28
C HIS A 65 -3.30 -0.73 0.81
N GLY A 66 -3.54 0.52 0.46
CA GLY A 66 -3.56 1.65 1.38
C GLY A 66 -4.55 2.69 0.88
N GLY A 67 -4.84 3.66 1.73
CA GLY A 67 -5.60 4.85 1.40
C GLY A 67 -4.97 6.05 2.07
N VAL A 68 -5.64 7.20 2.03
CA VAL A 68 -5.13 8.40 2.69
C VAL A 68 -4.96 8.12 4.19
N SER A 69 -3.72 8.21 4.67
CA SER A 69 -3.33 8.06 6.07
C SER A 69 -3.58 6.68 6.70
N PHE A 70 -3.70 5.60 5.92
CA PHE A 70 -3.72 4.24 6.46
C PHE A 70 -3.18 3.18 5.49
N LEU A 71 -2.67 2.08 6.05
CA LEU A 71 -2.32 0.85 5.33
C LEU A 71 -3.31 -0.25 5.69
N ARG A 72 -3.70 -1.07 4.71
CA ARG A 72 -4.58 -2.20 4.94
C ARG A 72 -3.78 -3.46 5.26
N LEU A 73 -3.91 -3.97 6.48
CA LEU A 73 -3.40 -5.29 6.88
C LEU A 73 -4.48 -6.36 6.67
N ILE A 74 -4.14 -7.65 6.85
CA ILE A 74 -5.11 -8.73 6.65
C ILE A 74 -6.29 -8.60 7.63
N ALA A 75 -6.03 -8.25 8.89
CA ALA A 75 -7.05 -8.14 9.94
C ALA A 75 -7.58 -6.71 10.09
N GLU A 76 -6.70 -5.71 10.13
CA GLU A 76 -7.00 -4.35 10.55
C GLU A 76 -6.38 -3.28 9.64
N ASP A 77 -6.67 -2.02 9.90
CA ASP A 77 -6.07 -0.88 9.20
C ASP A 77 -5.04 -0.26 10.14
N LEU A 78 -3.81 -0.08 9.64
CA LEU A 78 -2.74 0.59 10.36
C LEU A 78 -2.74 2.06 9.97
N HIS A 79 -3.22 2.92 10.86
CA HIS A 79 -3.32 4.36 10.62
C HIS A 79 -1.95 5.05 10.70
N ALA A 80 -1.81 6.21 10.04
CA ALA A 80 -0.56 6.97 10.00
C ALA A 80 -0.08 7.36 11.39
N VAL A 81 -0.99 7.75 12.29
CA VAL A 81 -0.67 8.10 13.69
C VAL A 81 -0.05 6.89 14.40
N GLU A 82 -0.73 5.74 14.33
CA GLU A 82 -0.28 4.51 14.97
C GLU A 82 1.08 4.04 14.42
N LEU A 83 1.26 4.08 13.09
CA LEU A 83 2.54 3.74 12.47
C LEU A 83 3.68 4.63 12.98
N ASN A 84 3.47 5.95 13.03
CA ASN A 84 4.51 6.87 13.48
C ASN A 84 4.78 6.77 14.99
N ASP A 85 3.76 6.45 15.80
CA ASP A 85 3.93 6.14 17.23
C ASP A 85 4.77 4.88 17.43
N ILE A 86 4.57 3.84 16.62
CA ILE A 86 5.41 2.63 16.63
C ILE A 86 6.85 2.98 16.28
N LEU A 87 7.08 3.77 15.24
CA LEU A 87 8.43 4.20 14.83
C LEU A 87 9.12 5.04 15.93
N ALA A 88 8.38 5.95 16.56
CA ALA A 88 8.84 6.75 17.70
C ALA A 88 9.18 5.88 18.91
N HIS A 89 8.35 4.88 19.20
CA HIS A 89 8.60 3.92 20.25
C HIS A 89 9.89 3.13 19.98
N MET A 90 10.05 2.59 18.78
CA MET A 90 11.25 1.84 18.39
C MET A 90 12.53 2.68 18.51
N HIS A 91 12.48 3.94 18.08
CA HIS A 91 13.58 4.89 18.23
C HIS A 91 13.92 5.12 19.72
N SER A 92 12.92 5.45 20.54
CA SER A 92 13.11 5.74 21.97
C SER A 92 13.70 4.55 22.76
N LYS A 93 13.39 3.33 22.32
CA LYS A 93 13.89 2.08 22.89
C LYS A 93 15.19 1.59 22.25
N LYS A 94 15.81 2.38 21.37
CA LYS A 94 17.05 2.06 20.65
C LYS A 94 17.00 0.68 20.00
N LYS A 95 15.91 0.40 19.27
CA LYS A 95 15.68 -0.89 18.60
C LYS A 95 16.38 -1.01 17.25
N TYR A 96 17.12 0.00 16.82
CA TYR A 96 17.90 -0.01 15.60
C TYR A 96 18.97 1.09 15.67
N ASN A 97 20.02 0.93 14.87
CA ASN A 97 20.98 1.98 14.51
C ASN A 97 20.39 2.88 13.42
N LYS A 98 20.01 2.25 12.30
CA LYS A 98 19.38 2.89 11.14
C LYS A 98 18.27 1.99 10.60
N MET A 99 17.19 2.59 10.11
CA MET A 99 16.04 1.90 9.57
C MET A 99 15.68 2.42 8.18
N VAL A 100 15.38 1.51 7.26
CA VAL A 100 14.86 1.82 5.92
C VAL A 100 13.48 1.20 5.76
N LEU A 101 12.50 1.99 5.31
CA LEU A 101 11.15 1.52 5.01
C LEU A 101 10.80 1.78 3.55
N TYR A 102 10.45 0.74 2.81
CA TYR A 102 9.84 0.85 1.49
C TYR A 102 8.35 0.54 1.59
N VAL A 103 7.50 1.42 1.07
CA VAL A 103 6.04 1.29 1.18
C VAL A 103 5.40 1.36 -0.20
N GLU A 104 4.97 0.20 -0.69
CA GLU A 104 4.10 0.05 -1.85
C GLU A 104 2.64 0.06 -1.43
N ALA A 105 1.98 1.21 -1.61
CA ALA A 105 0.53 1.37 -1.44
C ALA A 105 0.04 2.67 -2.09
N CYS A 106 -1.24 2.72 -2.46
CA CYS A 106 -1.92 3.97 -2.82
C CYS A 106 -1.82 4.99 -1.67
N TYR A 107 -1.57 6.26 -2.00
CA TYR A 107 -1.47 7.37 -1.05
C TYR A 107 -0.37 7.18 0.01
N SER A 108 0.62 6.32 -0.22
CA SER A 108 1.64 5.93 0.77
C SER A 108 2.44 7.11 1.32
N GLY A 109 2.65 8.18 0.56
CA GLY A 109 3.27 9.41 1.03
C GLY A 109 2.52 10.11 2.17
N SER A 110 1.20 9.91 2.28
CA SER A 110 0.36 10.49 3.33
C SER A 110 0.66 9.94 4.72
N LEU A 111 1.34 8.79 4.82
CA LEU A 111 1.72 8.17 6.09
C LEU A 111 2.88 8.90 6.77
N PHE A 112 3.67 9.69 6.03
CA PHE A 112 4.92 10.27 6.54
C PHE A 112 5.01 11.78 6.34
N ARG A 113 4.32 12.34 5.34
CA ARG A 113 4.39 13.78 5.02
C ARG A 113 3.93 14.63 6.21
N ASN A 114 4.83 15.45 6.72
CA ASN A 114 4.63 16.31 7.90
C ASN A 114 4.29 15.53 9.19
N ILE A 115 4.64 14.24 9.25
CA ILE A 115 4.42 13.39 10.43
C ILE A 115 5.76 12.81 10.91
N LEU A 116 6.55 12.22 10.01
CA LEU A 116 7.82 11.57 10.36
C LEU A 116 8.93 12.60 10.63
N PRO A 117 9.51 12.64 11.85
CA PRO A 117 10.62 13.53 12.17
C PRO A 117 11.90 13.18 11.38
N PRO A 118 12.71 14.19 10.99
CA PRO A 118 13.91 13.97 10.17
C PRO A 118 15.12 13.42 10.94
N ASN A 119 15.05 13.29 12.26
CA ASN A 119 16.18 12.98 13.15
C ASN A 119 15.97 11.69 13.96
N MET A 120 15.44 10.65 13.31
CA MET A 120 15.17 9.36 13.93
C MET A 120 16.06 8.22 13.42
N GLY A 121 16.99 8.47 12.48
CA GLY A 121 17.71 7.37 11.82
C GLY A 121 16.80 6.51 10.95
N ILE A 122 15.70 7.08 10.42
CA ILE A 122 14.75 6.42 9.53
C ILE A 122 14.81 7.07 8.15
N TYR A 123 14.89 6.25 7.10
CA TYR A 123 14.76 6.68 5.71
C TYR A 123 13.63 5.92 5.04
N VAL A 124 12.68 6.64 4.44
CA VAL A 124 11.48 6.04 3.84
C VAL A 124 11.43 6.34 2.36
N ILE A 125 11.06 5.34 1.55
CA ILE A 125 10.63 5.52 0.17
C ILE A 125 9.20 5.02 0.02
N THR A 126 8.35 5.78 -0.67
CA THR A 126 6.94 5.42 -0.93
C THR A 126 6.65 5.35 -2.42
N SER A 127 5.75 4.46 -2.83
CA SER A 127 5.39 4.28 -4.25
C SER A 127 4.59 5.45 -4.84
N ALA A 128 3.96 6.28 -4.01
CA ALA A 128 3.11 7.39 -4.41
C ALA A 128 3.22 8.58 -3.45
N LYS A 129 2.90 9.80 -3.93
CA LYS A 129 2.64 10.97 -3.06
C LYS A 129 1.31 10.86 -2.30
N GLU A 130 1.04 11.82 -1.42
CA GLU A 130 -0.07 11.75 -0.47
C GLU A 130 -1.48 11.84 -1.06
N ASP A 131 -1.62 12.23 -2.33
CA ASP A 131 -2.89 12.52 -3.02
C ASP A 131 -3.07 11.71 -4.32
N GLU A 132 -2.29 10.64 -4.52
CA GLU A 132 -2.39 9.79 -5.72
C GLU A 132 -2.35 8.28 -5.40
N GLN A 133 -2.73 7.48 -6.39
CA GLN A 133 -2.71 6.03 -6.31
C GLN A 133 -1.36 5.45 -6.74
N SER A 134 -1.04 4.25 -6.28
CA SER A 134 0.02 3.44 -6.87
C SER A 134 -0.53 2.58 -8.01
N TRP A 135 0.38 1.93 -8.74
CA TRP A 135 0.04 1.21 -9.97
C TRP A 135 0.48 -0.24 -9.95
N SER A 136 -0.37 -1.09 -10.52
CA SER A 136 -0.10 -2.49 -10.79
C SER A 136 0.37 -2.68 -12.23
N ILE A 137 1.27 -3.62 -12.45
CA ILE A 137 1.85 -3.97 -13.76
C ILE A 137 1.73 -5.47 -14.01
N PHE A 138 2.02 -5.90 -15.24
CA PHE A 138 1.90 -7.31 -15.64
C PHE A 138 0.47 -7.84 -15.52
N CYS A 139 -0.51 -7.04 -15.95
CA CYS A 139 -1.93 -7.34 -15.79
C CYS A 139 -2.53 -8.13 -16.97
N THR A 140 -1.80 -8.28 -18.08
CA THR A 140 -2.27 -8.93 -19.31
C THR A 140 -1.72 -10.34 -19.51
N ASP A 141 -1.32 -11.00 -18.43
CA ASP A 141 -0.82 -12.37 -18.48
C ASP A 141 -1.85 -13.33 -19.09
N LYS A 142 -1.43 -14.20 -20.02
CA LYS A 142 -2.36 -15.08 -20.76
C LYS A 142 -2.98 -16.16 -19.90
N ASP A 143 -2.24 -16.67 -18.93
CA ASP A 143 -2.67 -17.79 -18.10
C ASP A 143 -3.20 -17.32 -16.74
N ILE A 144 -2.79 -16.12 -16.29
CA ILE A 144 -3.06 -15.62 -14.95
C ILE A 144 -4.04 -14.43 -14.98
N ASP A 145 -5.18 -14.61 -14.31
CA ASP A 145 -6.23 -13.60 -14.18
C ASP A 145 -6.01 -12.63 -13.03
N THR A 146 -4.82 -12.05 -12.94
CA THR A 146 -4.47 -10.97 -12.01
C THR A 146 -3.20 -10.26 -12.48
N CYS A 147 -2.91 -9.09 -11.91
CA CYS A 147 -1.62 -8.42 -12.10
C CYS A 147 -0.55 -9.12 -11.27
N LEU A 148 0.64 -9.31 -11.84
CA LEU A 148 1.72 -10.06 -11.18
C LEU A 148 2.57 -9.21 -10.23
N ALA A 149 2.62 -7.89 -10.43
CA ALA A 149 3.44 -7.00 -9.62
C ALA A 149 2.85 -5.59 -9.46
N SER A 150 3.45 -4.82 -8.55
CA SER A 150 3.27 -3.38 -8.46
C SER A 150 4.45 -2.65 -9.09
N GLU A 151 4.23 -1.50 -9.70
CA GLU A 151 5.24 -0.79 -10.49
C GLU A 151 6.48 -0.44 -9.67
N PHE A 152 6.31 0.23 -8.53
CA PHE A 152 7.42 0.63 -7.67
C PHE A 152 8.09 -0.59 -7.03
N ALA A 153 7.31 -1.56 -6.54
CA ALA A 153 7.85 -2.80 -5.96
C ALA A 153 8.75 -3.55 -6.95
N TYR A 154 8.32 -3.67 -8.20
CA TYR A 154 9.10 -4.27 -9.26
C TYR A 154 10.35 -3.44 -9.60
N ALA A 155 10.21 -2.12 -9.68
CA ALA A 155 11.31 -1.21 -9.98
C ALA A 155 12.48 -1.33 -9.00
N TRP A 156 12.23 -1.21 -7.69
CA TRP A 156 13.32 -1.28 -6.70
C TRP A 156 13.89 -2.71 -6.57
N THR A 157 13.06 -3.74 -6.73
CA THR A 157 13.52 -5.14 -6.66
C THR A 157 14.46 -5.45 -7.82
N LYS A 158 14.07 -5.08 -9.06
CA LYS A 158 14.94 -5.24 -10.23
C LYS A 158 16.21 -4.41 -10.12
N ASP A 159 16.14 -3.19 -9.59
CA ASP A 159 17.34 -2.40 -9.31
C ASP A 159 18.33 -3.14 -8.39
N SER A 160 17.84 -3.74 -7.30
CA SER A 160 18.68 -4.56 -6.40
C SER A 160 19.20 -5.86 -7.02
N GLU A 161 18.49 -6.45 -7.99
CA GLU A 161 18.94 -7.64 -8.73
C GLU A 161 20.08 -7.30 -9.72
N TYR A 162 20.03 -6.13 -10.35
CA TYR A 162 20.96 -5.75 -11.42
C TYR A 162 22.16 -4.92 -10.97
N HIS A 163 22.08 -4.24 -9.83
CA HIS A 163 23.16 -3.40 -9.32
C HIS A 163 23.93 -4.03 -8.14
N ASP A 164 25.22 -3.73 -8.07
CA ASP A 164 26.05 -4.11 -6.92
C ASP A 164 25.64 -3.30 -5.68
N MET A 165 24.84 -3.91 -4.81
CA MET A 165 24.34 -3.32 -3.56
C MET A 165 25.47 -2.84 -2.62
N LYS A 166 26.72 -3.28 -2.80
CA LYS A 166 27.87 -2.78 -2.03
C LYS A 166 28.39 -1.42 -2.50
N ARG A 167 27.96 -0.98 -3.68
CA ARG A 167 28.38 0.30 -4.29
C ARG A 167 27.20 1.21 -4.57
N HIS A 168 26.01 0.64 -4.71
CA HIS A 168 24.78 1.34 -4.96
C HIS A 168 24.22 1.96 -3.67
N THR A 169 23.91 3.26 -3.69
CA THR A 169 23.35 3.98 -2.54
C THR A 169 21.83 3.95 -2.52
N LEU A 170 21.23 4.23 -1.37
CA LEU A 170 19.78 4.36 -1.24
C LEU A 170 19.20 5.48 -2.12
N ASP A 171 19.92 6.59 -2.28
CA ASP A 171 19.52 7.67 -3.19
C ASP A 171 19.61 7.25 -4.66
N GLN A 172 20.61 6.45 -5.04
CA GLN A 172 20.70 5.93 -6.42
C GLN A 172 19.53 4.99 -6.73
N GLN A 173 19.19 4.10 -5.78
CA GLN A 173 18.04 3.21 -5.93
C GLN A 173 16.73 3.99 -5.96
N TYR A 174 16.60 5.04 -5.14
CA TYR A 174 15.47 5.96 -5.18
C TYR A 174 15.30 6.60 -6.57
N GLU A 175 16.37 7.13 -7.16
CA GLU A 175 16.29 7.77 -8.47
C GLU A 175 15.97 6.77 -9.59
N GLU A 176 16.48 5.54 -9.54
CA GLU A 176 16.11 4.51 -10.53
C GLU A 176 14.65 4.07 -10.36
N ALA A 177 14.21 3.81 -9.12
CA ALA A 177 12.81 3.47 -8.85
C ALA A 177 11.86 4.58 -9.30
N LYS A 178 12.20 5.85 -9.03
CA LYS A 178 11.46 7.03 -9.49
C LYS A 178 11.44 7.17 -11.01
N LYS A 179 12.54 6.85 -11.69
CA LYS A 179 12.65 6.92 -13.15
C LYS A 179 11.83 5.83 -13.84
N VAL A 180 11.75 4.65 -13.24
CA VAL A 180 10.99 3.51 -13.76
C VAL A 180 9.49 3.64 -13.47
N THR A 181 9.14 4.12 -12.27
CA THR A 181 7.75 4.28 -11.83
C THR A 181 7.15 5.51 -12.52
N ALA A 182 6.35 5.28 -13.57
CA ALA A 182 5.93 6.35 -14.48
C ALA A 182 4.60 6.99 -14.10
N ASP A 183 3.68 6.21 -13.53
CA ASP A 183 2.29 6.65 -13.32
C ASP A 183 2.02 7.12 -11.87
N SER A 184 3.03 7.07 -11.00
CA SER A 184 3.03 7.70 -9.67
C SER A 184 4.39 8.32 -9.34
N HIS A 185 4.40 9.22 -8.37
CA HIS A 185 5.55 9.93 -7.87
C HIS A 185 6.14 9.20 -6.66
N VAL A 186 7.31 8.59 -6.87
CA VAL A 186 8.08 7.99 -5.79
C VAL A 186 8.62 9.09 -4.87
N MET A 187 8.26 9.04 -3.59
CA MET A 187 8.63 10.06 -2.60
C MET A 187 9.62 9.49 -1.58
N LYS A 188 10.40 10.37 -0.94
CA LYS A 188 11.27 10.01 0.18
C LYS A 188 11.05 10.90 1.40
N TYR A 189 11.14 10.32 2.59
CA TYR A 189 10.88 10.97 3.88
C TYR A 189 11.88 10.55 4.97
N GLY A 190 11.92 11.30 6.07
CA GLY A 190 12.82 11.03 7.20
C GLY A 190 14.20 11.68 7.06
N GLU A 191 15.24 10.96 7.46
CA GLU A 191 16.63 11.45 7.54
C GLU A 191 17.32 11.34 6.16
N MET A 192 17.23 12.40 5.35
CA MET A 192 17.75 12.41 3.97
C MET A 192 19.25 12.10 3.86
N ALA A 193 20.05 12.42 4.89
CA ALA A 193 21.48 12.09 4.92
C ALA A 193 21.76 10.58 4.78
N MET A 194 20.80 9.73 5.18
CA MET A 194 20.88 8.29 5.00
C MET A 194 20.88 7.87 3.53
N GLY A 195 20.43 8.71 2.60
CA GLY A 195 20.43 8.42 1.17
C GLY A 195 21.82 8.08 0.59
N SER A 196 22.88 8.55 1.26
CA SER A 196 24.28 8.21 0.94
C SER A 196 24.73 6.81 1.38
N LEU A 197 23.95 6.13 2.23
CA LEU A 197 24.25 4.78 2.70
C LEU A 197 24.03 3.76 1.58
N LEU A 198 24.80 2.68 1.63
CA LEU A 198 24.74 1.60 0.65
C LEU A 198 23.53 0.70 0.88
N VAL A 199 22.86 0.30 -0.20
CA VAL A 199 21.71 -0.63 -0.18
C VAL A 199 22.06 -1.92 0.56
N GLY A 200 23.29 -2.43 0.37
CA GLY A 200 23.78 -3.66 0.99
C GLY A 200 23.93 -3.61 2.51
N LYS A 201 23.81 -2.43 3.15
CA LYS A 201 23.70 -2.32 4.62
C LYS A 201 22.33 -2.73 5.16
N PHE A 202 21.32 -2.83 4.30
CA PHE A 202 19.92 -3.06 4.64
C PHE A 202 19.35 -4.31 3.96
N GLN A 203 19.70 -4.54 2.69
CA GLN A 203 19.17 -5.65 1.88
C GLN A 203 20.13 -6.85 1.80
N GLY A 204 21.24 -6.82 2.54
CA GLY A 204 22.18 -7.92 2.68
C GLY A 204 23.45 -7.80 1.85
N HIS A 205 24.38 -8.73 2.08
CA HIS A 205 25.73 -8.72 1.51
C HIS A 205 25.89 -9.76 0.39
N TYR A 206 24.97 -9.83 -0.56
CA TYR A 206 25.14 -10.74 -1.69
C TYR A 206 25.96 -10.09 -2.79
N VAL A 207 27.03 -10.77 -3.20
CA VAL A 207 27.60 -10.60 -4.54
C VAL A 207 26.74 -11.46 -5.44
N LEU A 208 25.67 -10.89 -6.02
CA LEU A 208 24.95 -11.61 -7.05
C LEU A 208 25.89 -11.78 -8.26
N PRO A 209 25.86 -12.92 -8.97
CA PRO A 209 26.38 -12.95 -10.32
C PRO A 209 25.67 -11.83 -11.07
N MET A 210 26.40 -10.84 -11.56
CA MET A 210 25.83 -9.80 -12.42
C MET A 210 25.17 -10.51 -13.61
N HIS A 211 23.86 -10.74 -13.56
CA HIS A 211 23.10 -10.98 -14.77
C HIS A 211 23.09 -9.63 -15.48
N ARG A 212 24.13 -9.40 -16.29
CA ARG A 212 24.16 -8.34 -17.30
C ARG A 212 23.17 -8.72 -18.40
N SER A 213 21.89 -8.62 -18.11
CA SER A 213 20.87 -8.40 -19.13
C SER A 213 20.62 -6.90 -19.14
N ASP A 214 20.66 -6.31 -20.34
CA ASP A 214 20.27 -4.92 -20.64
C ASP A 214 18.73 -4.79 -20.52
N GLY A 215 18.18 -5.30 -19.41
CA GLY A 215 16.77 -5.47 -19.14
C GLY A 215 16.15 -4.15 -18.74
N THR A 216 16.19 -3.17 -19.63
CA THR A 216 15.29 -2.03 -19.53
C THR A 216 13.88 -2.59 -19.40
N ILE A 217 13.25 -2.35 -18.26
CA ILE A 217 11.81 -2.53 -18.10
C ILE A 217 11.17 -1.85 -19.30
N PRO A 218 10.40 -2.57 -20.15
CA PRO A 218 9.78 -1.96 -21.31
C PRO A 218 8.98 -0.75 -20.82
N ARG A 219 9.48 0.45 -21.10
CA ARG A 219 8.89 1.71 -20.59
C ARG A 219 7.43 1.86 -21.04
N ASN A 220 7.07 1.16 -22.11
CA ASN A 220 5.76 1.09 -22.71
C ASN A 220 5.03 -0.21 -22.30
N ALA A 221 4.84 -0.41 -21.01
CA ALA A 221 3.96 -1.45 -20.50
C ALA A 221 2.51 -1.01 -20.78
N VAL A 222 1.88 -1.59 -21.81
CA VAL A 222 0.48 -1.33 -22.24
C VAL A 222 -0.54 -1.78 -21.18
N ASP A 223 -0.07 -2.41 -20.11
CA ASP A 223 -0.81 -3.20 -19.14
C ASP A 223 -0.73 -2.64 -17.71
N ARG A 224 -0.29 -1.40 -17.52
CA ARG A 224 -0.39 -0.70 -16.23
C ARG A 224 -1.85 -0.44 -15.87
N LYS A 225 -2.22 -0.65 -14.59
CA LYS A 225 -3.55 -0.36 -14.05
C LYS A 225 -3.45 0.32 -12.67
N PRO A 226 -4.29 1.33 -12.37
CA PRO A 226 -4.36 1.88 -11.02
C PRO A 226 -4.68 0.76 -10.03
N SER A 227 -3.95 0.69 -8.91
CA SER A 227 -4.06 -0.43 -7.97
C SER A 227 -5.47 -0.58 -7.37
N CYS A 228 -6.23 0.51 -7.21
CA CYS A 228 -7.62 0.43 -6.74
C CYS A 228 -8.57 -0.19 -7.78
N GLN A 229 -8.21 -0.20 -9.06
CA GLN A 229 -9.05 -0.70 -10.17
C GLN A 229 -8.50 -1.97 -10.81
N ALA A 230 -7.29 -2.40 -10.43
CA ALA A 230 -6.65 -3.61 -10.94
C ALA A 230 -7.54 -4.86 -10.82
N HIS A 231 -8.41 -4.92 -9.81
CA HIS A 231 -9.35 -6.02 -9.60
C HIS A 231 -10.47 -6.12 -10.66
N LEU A 232 -10.78 -5.03 -11.36
CA LEU A 232 -11.78 -4.99 -12.44
C LEU A 232 -11.22 -5.53 -13.75
N PHE A 233 -9.91 -5.39 -13.97
CA PHE A 233 -9.30 -5.71 -15.26
C PHE A 233 -9.42 -7.19 -15.63
N PRO A 234 -9.06 -8.16 -14.76
CA PRO A 234 -9.27 -9.59 -15.07
C PRO A 234 -10.75 -9.94 -15.27
N LYS A 235 -11.67 -9.25 -14.59
CA LYS A 235 -13.13 -9.47 -14.78
C LYS A 235 -13.57 -9.00 -16.17
N SER A 236 -13.08 -7.84 -16.61
CA SER A 236 -13.36 -7.31 -17.95
C SER A 236 -12.76 -8.19 -19.04
N ARG A 237 -11.52 -8.65 -18.86
CA ARG A 237 -10.86 -9.53 -19.82
C ARG A 237 -11.62 -10.84 -19.97
N ARG A 238 -11.95 -11.50 -18.85
CA ARG A 238 -12.76 -12.73 -18.87
C ARG A 238 -14.07 -12.56 -19.63
N LEU A 239 -14.75 -11.42 -19.48
CA LEU A 239 -15.99 -11.15 -20.23
C LEU A 239 -15.76 -11.09 -21.75
N MET A 240 -14.61 -10.57 -22.20
CA MET A 240 -14.26 -10.48 -23.62
C MET A 240 -13.82 -11.83 -24.22
N GLU A 241 -13.23 -12.70 -23.41
CA GLU A 241 -12.61 -13.96 -23.85
C GLU A 241 -13.52 -15.19 -23.71
N THR A 242 -14.75 -15.04 -23.18
CA THR A 242 -15.68 -16.17 -22.98
C THR A 242 -16.06 -16.85 -24.28
N ALA A 243 -15.99 -18.18 -24.32
CA ALA A 243 -16.34 -18.98 -25.49
C ALA A 243 -17.82 -19.38 -25.54
N THR A 244 -18.48 -19.48 -24.38
CA THR A 244 -19.87 -19.93 -24.27
C THR A 244 -20.78 -18.86 -23.69
N GLU A 245 -22.07 -18.90 -24.04
CA GLU A 245 -23.07 -17.97 -23.52
C GLU A 245 -23.19 -18.03 -21.99
N GLY A 246 -23.13 -19.24 -21.42
CA GLY A 246 -23.19 -19.42 -19.95
C GLY A 246 -21.98 -18.84 -19.21
N GLU A 247 -20.78 -18.98 -19.78
CA GLU A 247 -19.58 -18.33 -19.23
C GLU A 247 -19.66 -16.81 -19.37
N HIS A 248 -20.12 -16.33 -20.53
CA HIS A 248 -20.29 -14.90 -20.80
C HIS A 248 -21.22 -14.26 -19.76
N GLU A 249 -22.38 -14.88 -19.52
CA GLU A 249 -23.34 -14.39 -18.56
C GLU A 249 -22.76 -14.36 -17.13
N ASN A 250 -22.01 -15.39 -16.72
CA ASN A 250 -21.36 -15.43 -15.41
C ASN A 250 -20.27 -14.35 -15.27
N ALA A 251 -19.44 -14.17 -16.30
CA ALA A 251 -18.42 -13.12 -16.34
C ALA A 251 -19.07 -11.73 -16.27
N TRP A 252 -20.15 -11.52 -17.02
CA TRP A 252 -20.92 -10.28 -17.03
C TRP A 252 -21.50 -9.99 -15.64
N ARG A 253 -22.16 -10.96 -15.01
CA ARG A 253 -22.71 -10.81 -13.66
C ARG A 253 -21.63 -10.44 -12.63
N LYS A 254 -20.44 -11.03 -12.73
CA LYS A 254 -19.32 -10.73 -11.81
C LYS A 254 -18.76 -9.33 -12.01
N LEU A 255 -18.58 -8.88 -13.25
CA LEU A 255 -18.11 -7.53 -13.55
C LEU A 255 -19.17 -6.50 -13.17
N HIS A 256 -20.42 -6.72 -13.59
CA HIS A 256 -21.56 -5.85 -13.30
C HIS A 256 -21.75 -5.65 -11.79
N ARG A 257 -21.70 -6.72 -10.99
CA ARG A 257 -21.79 -6.58 -9.53
C ARG A 257 -20.66 -5.72 -8.94
N ALA A 258 -19.43 -5.89 -9.42
CA ALA A 258 -18.29 -5.11 -8.94
C ALA A 258 -18.42 -3.63 -9.32
N THR A 259 -18.81 -3.33 -10.57
CA THR A 259 -18.98 -1.95 -11.04
C THR A 259 -20.18 -1.26 -10.41
N GLN A 260 -21.30 -1.96 -10.22
CA GLN A 260 -22.47 -1.45 -9.50
C GLN A 260 -22.12 -1.12 -8.04
N LEU A 261 -21.41 -2.01 -7.35
CA LEU A 261 -21.00 -1.76 -5.96
C LEU A 261 -20.06 -0.55 -5.85
N SER A 262 -19.11 -0.41 -6.80
CA SER A 262 -18.24 0.77 -6.92
C SER A 262 -19.04 2.05 -7.18
N HIS A 263 -20.11 2.00 -7.99
CA HIS A 263 -20.98 3.14 -8.22
C HIS A 263 -21.79 3.53 -6.98
N ILE A 264 -22.45 2.56 -6.33
CA ILE A 264 -23.21 2.79 -5.08
C ILE A 264 -22.31 3.45 -4.04
N PHE A 265 -21.11 2.92 -3.84
CA PHE A 265 -20.14 3.51 -2.91
C PHE A 265 -19.83 4.99 -3.23
N LYS A 266 -19.61 5.33 -4.51
CA LYS A 266 -19.30 6.70 -4.93
C LYS A 266 -20.47 7.66 -4.64
N GLU A 267 -21.70 7.21 -4.87
CA GLU A 267 -22.90 7.99 -4.55
C GLU A 267 -23.10 8.11 -3.05
N THR A 268 -22.97 7.04 -2.26
CA THR A 268 -23.03 7.11 -0.78
C THR A 268 -22.05 8.13 -0.22
N LEU A 269 -20.80 8.12 -0.70
CA LEU A 269 -19.82 9.10 -0.23
C LEU A 269 -20.14 10.53 -0.69
N ARG A 270 -20.71 10.69 -1.89
CA ARG A 270 -21.20 11.98 -2.36
C ARG A 270 -22.32 12.49 -1.46
N ASP A 271 -23.26 11.63 -1.08
CA ASP A 271 -24.39 11.97 -0.22
C ASP A 271 -23.93 12.41 1.17
N ILE A 272 -22.93 11.72 1.77
CA ILE A 272 -22.28 12.17 3.02
C ILE A 272 -21.72 13.59 2.87
N VAL A 273 -20.95 13.84 1.80
CA VAL A 273 -20.36 15.17 1.57
C VAL A 273 -21.45 16.23 1.38
N VAL A 274 -22.51 15.93 0.64
CA VAL A 274 -23.64 16.84 0.40
C VAL A 274 -24.39 17.13 1.70
N ASP A 275 -24.68 16.11 2.51
CA ASP A 275 -25.37 16.26 3.79
C ASP A 275 -24.59 17.17 4.75
N VAL A 276 -23.29 16.90 4.93
CA VAL A 276 -22.40 17.71 5.77
C VAL A 276 -22.33 19.16 5.28
N THR A 277 -22.08 19.37 3.98
CA THR A 277 -21.84 20.71 3.43
C THR A 277 -23.11 21.56 3.29
N THR A 278 -24.28 20.92 3.23
CA THR A 278 -25.58 21.62 3.14
C THR A 278 -26.08 22.03 4.52
N HIS A 279 -25.98 21.13 5.51
CA HIS A 279 -26.59 21.33 6.82
C HIS A 279 -25.63 21.92 7.86
N HIS A 280 -24.31 21.85 7.63
CA HIS A 280 -23.30 22.25 8.61
C HIS A 280 -22.25 23.18 8.01
N LYS A 281 -21.54 23.90 8.88
CA LYS A 281 -20.41 24.78 8.52
C LYS A 281 -19.17 24.38 9.30
N PRO A 282 -17.96 24.55 8.73
CA PRO A 282 -16.73 24.29 9.47
C PRO A 282 -16.58 25.29 10.62
N THR A 283 -16.35 24.78 11.81
CA THR A 283 -16.20 25.55 13.06
C THR A 283 -14.74 25.64 13.50
N LEU A 284 -13.95 24.62 13.19
CA LEU A 284 -12.54 24.51 13.57
C LEU A 284 -11.65 25.30 12.59
N LYS A 285 -10.62 25.96 13.10
CA LYS A 285 -9.65 26.73 12.30
C LYS A 285 -8.23 26.38 12.69
N GLY A 286 -7.37 26.21 11.69
CA GLY A 286 -5.94 25.99 11.89
C GLY A 286 -5.62 24.68 12.63
N LEU A 287 -6.30 23.60 12.26
CA LEU A 287 -6.05 22.27 12.84
C LEU A 287 -4.58 21.87 12.67
N SER A 288 -4.02 21.25 13.72
CA SER A 288 -2.71 20.64 13.60
C SER A 288 -2.80 19.40 12.72
N LYS A 289 -1.65 18.95 12.19
CA LYS A 289 -1.63 17.71 11.40
C LYS A 289 -2.13 16.50 12.20
N SER A 290 -1.87 16.47 13.50
CA SER A 290 -2.35 15.42 14.40
C SER A 290 -3.88 15.43 14.50
N ASP A 291 -4.49 16.60 14.64
CA ASP A 291 -5.94 16.72 14.78
C ASP A 291 -6.67 16.34 13.48
N GLU A 292 -6.12 16.70 12.31
CA GLU A 292 -6.64 16.24 11.01
C GLU A 292 -6.67 14.71 10.93
N LEU A 293 -5.59 14.06 11.35
CA LEU A 293 -5.46 12.60 11.31
C LEU A 293 -6.40 11.92 12.31
N MET A 294 -6.53 12.46 13.52
CA MET A 294 -7.46 11.95 14.52
C MET A 294 -8.92 12.07 14.07
N CYS A 295 -9.30 13.21 13.49
CA CYS A 295 -10.62 13.39 12.88
C CYS A 295 -10.86 12.34 11.79
N PHE A 296 -9.94 12.20 10.85
CA PHE A 296 -10.09 11.25 9.75
C PHE A 296 -10.18 9.81 10.25
N GLN A 297 -9.31 9.41 11.19
CA GLN A 297 -9.32 8.07 11.78
C GLN A 297 -10.67 7.76 12.41
N ALA A 298 -11.19 8.66 13.25
CA ALA A 298 -12.49 8.48 13.92
C ALA A 298 -13.64 8.32 12.91
N VAL A 299 -13.68 9.18 11.88
CA VAL A 299 -14.73 9.15 10.85
C VAL A 299 -14.59 7.91 9.96
N PHE A 300 -13.37 7.57 9.53
CA PHE A 300 -13.13 6.43 8.65
C PHE A 300 -13.42 5.10 9.34
N ASP A 301 -13.14 4.97 10.64
CA ASP A 301 -13.48 3.78 11.41
C ASP A 301 -15.00 3.53 11.49
N GLN A 302 -15.79 4.61 11.60
CA GLN A 302 -17.26 4.53 11.51
C GLN A 302 -17.71 4.20 10.08
N PHE A 303 -17.16 4.87 9.07
CA PHE A 303 -17.47 4.61 7.67
C PHE A 303 -17.22 3.15 7.28
N ARG A 304 -16.09 2.59 7.72
CA ARG A 304 -15.72 1.18 7.51
C ARG A 304 -16.71 0.21 8.13
N THR A 305 -17.20 0.53 9.33
CA THR A 305 -18.08 -0.34 10.10
C THR A 305 -19.51 -0.31 9.57
N HIS A 306 -19.98 0.86 9.14
CA HIS A 306 -21.38 1.08 8.76
C HIS A 306 -21.63 1.06 7.25
N CYS A 307 -20.65 1.45 6.42
CA CYS A 307 -20.83 1.59 4.98
C CYS A 307 -20.09 0.48 4.19
N PHE A 308 -18.83 0.73 3.83
CA PHE A 308 -18.06 -0.08 2.89
C PHE A 308 -16.65 -0.34 3.41
N THR A 309 -16.11 -1.52 3.09
CA THR A 309 -14.72 -1.86 3.41
C THR A 309 -13.89 -1.97 2.14
N ILE A 310 -12.59 -1.68 2.24
CA ILE A 310 -11.66 -1.73 1.10
C ILE A 310 -11.53 -3.12 0.47
N GLN A 311 -11.77 -4.20 1.24
CA GLN A 311 -11.75 -5.56 0.70
C GLN A 311 -12.96 -5.87 -0.18
N LYS A 312 -14.10 -5.22 0.08
CA LYS A 312 -15.31 -5.36 -0.74
C LYS A 312 -15.24 -4.42 -1.94
N VAL A 313 -14.77 -3.19 -1.74
CA VAL A 313 -14.69 -2.12 -2.73
C VAL A 313 -13.32 -1.45 -2.65
N PRO A 314 -12.32 -1.90 -3.42
CA PRO A 314 -10.97 -1.34 -3.39
C PRO A 314 -10.91 0.17 -3.68
N GLU A 315 -11.88 0.71 -4.42
CA GLU A 315 -12.03 2.14 -4.70
C GLU A 315 -12.32 2.99 -3.45
N VAL A 316 -12.62 2.38 -2.31
CA VAL A 316 -12.69 3.07 -1.01
C VAL A 316 -11.43 3.90 -0.77
N ALA A 317 -10.25 3.36 -1.06
CA ALA A 317 -8.98 4.09 -0.93
C ALA A 317 -8.94 5.39 -1.73
N GLN A 318 -9.52 5.41 -2.93
CA GLN A 318 -9.49 6.56 -3.82
C GLN A 318 -10.38 7.70 -3.31
N HIS A 319 -11.56 7.34 -2.81
CA HIS A 319 -12.62 8.31 -2.58
C HIS A 319 -12.68 8.81 -1.14
N THR A 320 -12.18 8.05 -0.16
CA THR A 320 -12.14 8.49 1.25
C THR A 320 -11.21 9.68 1.51
N THR A 321 -10.37 10.04 0.52
CA THR A 321 -9.73 11.36 0.40
C THR A 321 -10.71 12.51 0.74
N ARG A 322 -11.97 12.41 0.31
CA ARG A 322 -13.00 13.42 0.57
C ARG A 322 -13.34 13.58 2.06
N LEU A 323 -13.31 12.50 2.84
CA LEU A 323 -13.52 12.58 4.29
C LEU A 323 -12.36 13.31 4.96
N MET A 324 -11.12 13.06 4.52
CA MET A 324 -9.95 13.79 4.99
C MET A 324 -10.06 15.28 4.64
N GLU A 325 -10.55 15.63 3.45
CA GLU A 325 -10.75 17.04 3.07
C GLU A 325 -11.81 17.74 3.93
N LEU A 326 -12.86 17.04 4.38
CA LEU A 326 -13.82 17.60 5.35
C LEU A 326 -13.15 17.86 6.70
N CYS A 327 -12.33 16.92 7.20
CA CYS A 327 -11.56 17.14 8.42
C CYS A 327 -10.61 18.34 8.30
N LYS A 328 -9.86 18.45 7.19
CA LYS A 328 -8.97 19.59 6.91
C LYS A 328 -9.73 20.92 6.80
N ALA A 329 -10.93 20.89 6.25
CA ALA A 329 -11.77 22.08 6.12
C ALA A 329 -12.31 22.59 7.47
N GLY A 330 -12.20 21.80 8.54
CA GLY A 330 -12.58 22.20 9.89
C GLY A 330 -13.98 21.76 10.33
N TYR A 331 -14.54 20.73 9.70
CA TYR A 331 -15.74 20.07 10.20
C TYR A 331 -15.41 19.20 11.42
N GLU A 332 -16.28 19.25 12.43
CA GLU A 332 -16.12 18.43 13.64
C GLU A 332 -16.38 16.95 13.34
N ALA A 333 -15.58 16.07 13.94
CA ALA A 333 -15.66 14.63 13.68
C ALA A 333 -17.04 14.05 14.05
N GLU A 334 -17.70 14.56 15.10
CA GLU A 334 -19.04 14.13 15.52
C GLU A 334 -20.08 14.36 14.40
N ILE A 335 -20.09 15.55 13.79
CA ILE A 335 -20.97 15.88 12.66
C ILE A 335 -20.73 14.94 11.48
N LEU A 336 -19.45 14.66 11.18
CA LEU A 336 -19.08 13.77 10.08
C LEU A 336 -19.52 12.33 10.36
N ILE A 337 -19.38 11.85 11.60
CA ILE A 337 -19.81 10.52 12.05
C ILE A 337 -21.34 10.40 11.97
N ASP A 338 -22.08 11.39 12.45
CA ASP A 338 -23.54 11.41 12.40
C ASP A 338 -24.04 11.34 10.95
N SER A 339 -23.41 12.10 10.04
CA SER A 339 -23.73 12.03 8.61
C SER A 339 -23.43 10.66 8.02
N VAL A 340 -22.29 10.05 8.37
CA VAL A 340 -21.93 8.69 7.96
C VAL A 340 -23.00 7.68 8.44
N HIS A 341 -23.43 7.77 9.70
CA HIS A 341 -24.49 6.90 10.23
C HIS A 341 -25.81 7.12 9.51
N ASN A 342 -26.23 8.36 9.30
CA ASN A 342 -27.50 8.68 8.63
C ASN A 342 -27.56 8.18 7.19
N VAL A 343 -26.48 8.33 6.43
CA VAL A 343 -26.45 7.95 5.00
C VAL A 343 -26.26 6.45 4.80
N CYS A 344 -25.56 5.77 5.72
CA CYS A 344 -25.24 4.35 5.60
C CYS A 344 -26.13 3.41 6.43
N SER A 345 -27.16 3.93 7.10
CA SER A 345 -28.11 3.12 7.89
C SER A 345 -29.07 2.28 7.04
#